data_AF-A0A3E2TGJ3-F1
#
_entry.id   AF-A0A3E2TGJ3-F1
#
_cell.length_a   1.000
_cell.length_b   1.000
_cell.length_c   1.000
_cell.angle_alpha   90.00
_cell.angle_beta   90.00
_cell.angle_gamma   90.00
#
_symmetry.space_group_name_H-M   'P 1'
#
loop_
_entity.id
_entity.type
_entity.pdbx_description
1 polymer ?
#
loop_
_entity_poly.entity_id
_entity_poly.type
_entity_poly.pdbx_seq_one_letter_code
_entity_poly.pdbx_strand_id
1 'polypeptide(L)'
;MYFIIAMLAMKYFNLAINKAEDTKTTPKVRNISRAIVIIVSLIAIVSLSIYSILATEVGLTRRVIAGMVTFAMLIYFIYLIRKYIKTK
;
A
#
# COMPACT_ATOMS: atom_id res chain seq x y z
N MET A 1 -12.42 -2.21 19.52
CA MET A 1 -11.14 -1.47 19.54
C MET A 1 -10.36 -1.61 18.23
N TYR A 2 -10.08 -2.83 17.74
CA TYR A 2 -9.35 -3.07 16.47
C TYR A 2 -9.95 -2.40 15.23
N PHE A 3 -11.29 -2.39 15.10
CA PHE A 3 -11.96 -1.76 13.96
C PHE A 3 -11.75 -0.23 13.90
N ILE A 4 -11.73 0.44 15.05
CA ILE A 4 -11.49 1.89 15.16
C ILE A 4 -10.04 2.21 14.78
N ILE A 5 -9.09 1.38 15.23
CA ILE A 5 -7.67 1.52 14.89
C ILE A 5 -7.47 1.37 13.38
N ALA A 6 -8.13 0.38 12.75
CA ALA A 6 -8.09 0.19 11.31
C ALA A 6 -8.67 1.38 10.54
N MET A 7 -9.80 1.94 10.99
CA MET A 7 -10.38 3.15 10.37
C MET A 7 -9.46 4.37 10.49
N LEU A 8 -8.84 4.57 11.66
CA LEU A 8 -7.87 5.64 11.85
C LEU A 8 -6.66 5.45 10.94
N ALA A 9 -6.10 4.24 10.88
CA ALA A 9 -4.98 3.91 9.99
C ALA A 9 -5.33 4.21 8.52
N MET A 10 -6.51 3.81 8.04
CA MET A 10 -6.99 4.13 6.69
C MET A 10 -7.11 5.64 6.47
N LYS A 11 -7.65 6.39 7.44
CA LYS A 11 -7.77 7.84 7.36
C LYS A 11 -6.40 8.51 7.22
N TYR A 12 -5.44 8.14 8.06
CA TYR A 12 -4.07 8.69 7.99
C TYR A 12 -3.34 8.29 6.72
N PHE A 13 -3.56 7.06 6.24
CA PHE A 13 -2.99 6.60 4.97
C PHE A 13 -3.55 7.38 3.77
N ASN A 14 -4.86 7.63 3.74
CA ASN A 14 -5.48 8.47 2.71
C ASN A 14 -4.94 9.91 2.73
N LEU A 15 -4.70 10.48 3.91
CA LEU A 15 -4.04 11.78 4.02
C LEU A 15 -2.61 11.76 3.46
N ALA A 16 -1.86 10.67 3.67
CA ALA A 16 -0.53 10.51 3.09
C ALA A 16 -0.59 10.38 1.56
N ILE A 17 -1.57 9.65 1.01
CA ILE A 17 -1.78 9.58 -0.45
C ILE A 17 -2.06 10.97 -1.01
N ASN A 18 -3.02 11.70 -0.43
CA ASN A 18 -3.38 13.04 -0.90
C ASN A 18 -2.17 14.00 -0.88
N LYS A 19 -1.37 13.98 0.20
CA LYS A 19 -0.16 14.80 0.29
C LYS A 19 0.98 14.35 -0.64
N ALA A 20 1.02 13.07 -1.01
CA ALA A 20 2.01 12.54 -1.95
C ALA A 20 1.76 13.02 -3.40
N GLU A 21 0.49 13.27 -3.73
CA GLU A 21 0.03 13.71 -5.05
C GLU A 21 -0.13 15.24 -5.16
N ASP A 22 -0.41 15.94 -4.06
CA ASP A 22 -0.61 17.39 -4.08
C ASP A 22 0.69 18.16 -4.36
N THR A 23 0.71 18.83 -5.51
CA THR A 23 1.83 19.65 -5.99
C THR A 23 2.01 20.96 -5.25
N LYS A 24 0.99 21.43 -4.51
CA LYS A 24 1.03 22.65 -3.71
C LYS A 24 1.68 22.43 -2.33
N THR A 25 1.81 21.17 -1.90
CA THR A 25 2.49 20.81 -0.65
C THR A 25 4.01 21.02 -0.74
N THR A 26 4.63 21.39 0.38
CA THR A 26 6.09 21.54 0.47
C THR A 26 6.82 20.28 0.00
N PRO A 27 7.89 20.38 -0.82
CA PRO A 27 8.59 19.23 -1.38
C PRO A 27 9.05 18.19 -0.34
N LYS A 28 9.47 18.65 0.85
CA LYS A 28 9.83 17.78 1.99
C LYS A 28 8.65 16.92 2.45
N VAL A 29 7.49 17.52 2.69
CA VAL A 29 6.28 16.82 3.16
C VAL A 29 5.76 15.86 2.10
N ARG A 30 5.80 16.26 0.83
CA ARG A 30 5.42 15.42 -0.31
C ARG A 30 6.30 14.17 -0.43
N ASN A 31 7.62 14.33 -0.31
CA ASN A 31 8.56 13.21 -0.39
C ASN A 31 8.42 12.24 0.80
N ILE A 32 8.23 12.75 2.02
CA ILE A 32 7.94 11.92 3.19
C ILE A 32 6.63 11.14 2.98
N SER A 33 5.59 11.80 2.49
CA SER A 33 4.29 11.17 2.23
C SER A 33 4.40 10.07 1.16
N ARG A 34 5.16 10.31 0.08
CA ARG A 34 5.47 9.29 -0.93
C ARG A 34 6.22 8.09 -0.34
N ALA A 35 7.22 8.33 0.51
CA ALA A 35 7.95 7.26 1.19
C ALA A 35 7.04 6.42 2.09
N ILE A 36 6.15 7.06 2.86
CA ILE A 36 5.15 6.37 3.69
C ILE A 36 4.25 5.50 2.81
N VAL A 37 3.71 6.04 1.71
CA VAL A 37 2.85 5.29 0.79
C VAL A 37 3.58 4.07 0.22
N ILE A 38 4.85 4.22 -0.18
CA ILE A 38 5.67 3.11 -0.70
C ILE A 38 5.89 2.04 0.39
N ILE A 39 6.33 2.43 1.58
CA ILE A 39 6.65 1.48 2.67
C ILE A 39 5.41 0.68 3.08
N VAL A 40 4.28 1.34 3.28
CA VAL A 40 3.02 0.67 3.68
C VAL A 40 2.54 -0.26 2.56
N SER A 41 2.63 0.17 1.30
CA SER A 41 2.25 -0.67 0.15
C SER A 41 3.14 -1.92 0.06
N LEU A 42 4.44 -1.77 0.32
CA LEU A 42 5.38 -2.89 0.32
C LEU A 42 5.06 -3.89 1.43
N ILE A 43 4.79 -3.41 2.65
CA ILE A 43 4.37 -4.27 3.76
C ILE A 43 3.10 -5.04 3.39
N ALA A 44 2.09 -4.36 2.84
CA ALA A 44 0.85 -5.01 2.43
C ALA A 44 1.09 -6.10 1.38
N ILE A 45 1.88 -5.82 0.34
CA ILE A 45 2.22 -6.80 -0.70
C ILE A 45 2.90 -8.02 -0.09
N VAL A 46 3.90 -7.82 0.78
CA VAL A 46 4.61 -8.93 1.43
C VAL A 46 3.67 -9.74 2.32
N SER A 47 2.85 -9.09 3.14
CA SER A 47 1.89 -9.75 4.01
C SER A 47 0.86 -10.58 3.23
N LEU A 48 0.29 -10.02 2.16
CA LEU A 48 -0.67 -10.74 1.31
C LEU A 48 0.00 -11.88 0.52
N SER A 49 1.27 -11.71 0.10
CA SER A 49 2.04 -12.78 -0.56
C SER A 49 2.25 -13.96 0.39
N ILE A 50 2.69 -13.68 1.62
CA ILE A 50 2.85 -14.69 2.67
C ILE A 50 1.51 -15.38 2.95
N TYR A 51 0.43 -14.63 3.12
CA TYR A 51 -0.90 -15.19 3.36
C TYR A 51 -1.37 -16.08 2.19
N SER A 52 -1.16 -15.64 0.94
CA SER A 52 -1.52 -16.42 -0.24
C SER A 52 -0.79 -17.77 -0.29
N ILE A 53 0.48 -17.81 0.11
CA ILE A 53 1.34 -19.00 -0.08
C ILE A 53 1.35 -19.89 1.17
N LEU A 54 1.50 -19.32 2.37
CA LEU A 54 1.82 -20.06 3.59
C LEU A 54 0.62 -20.33 4.50
N ALA A 55 -0.51 -19.63 4.34
CA ALA A 55 -1.69 -19.81 5.20
C ALA A 55 -2.51 -21.05 4.80
N THR A 56 -1.92 -22.23 4.89
CA THR A 56 -2.50 -23.53 4.48
C THR A 56 -3.74 -23.93 5.28
N GLU A 57 -3.88 -23.39 6.48
CA GLU A 57 -5.07 -23.51 7.34
C GLU A 57 -6.31 -22.78 6.78
N VAL A 58 -6.12 -21.90 5.81
CA VAL A 58 -7.20 -21.12 5.19
C VAL A 58 -7.56 -21.72 3.83
N GLY A 59 -8.85 -21.87 3.56
CA GLY A 59 -9.37 -22.48 2.33
C GLY A 59 -8.75 -21.89 1.06
N LEU A 60 -8.48 -22.77 0.07
CA LEU A 60 -7.77 -22.46 -1.18
C LEU A 60 -8.31 -21.20 -1.88
N THR A 61 -9.62 -21.04 -1.93
CA THR A 61 -10.28 -19.88 -2.56
C THR A 61 -9.80 -18.54 -1.97
N ARG A 62 -9.68 -18.43 -0.64
CA ARG A 62 -9.24 -17.18 0.01
C ARG A 62 -7.78 -16.87 -0.28
N ARG A 63 -6.94 -17.90 -0.36
CA ARG A 63 -5.53 -17.78 -0.72
C ARG A 63 -5.37 -17.32 -2.17
N VAL A 64 -6.14 -17.89 -3.08
CA VAL A 64 -6.14 -17.49 -4.50
C VAL A 64 -6.61 -16.04 -4.66
N ILE A 65 -7.66 -15.62 -3.96
CA ILE A 65 -8.11 -14.21 -3.94
C ILE A 65 -6.99 -13.30 -3.42
N ALA A 66 -6.34 -13.68 -2.32
CA ALA A 66 -5.21 -12.92 -1.79
C ALA A 66 -4.08 -12.80 -2.82
N GLY A 67 -3.74 -13.89 -3.53
CA GLY A 67 -2.76 -13.87 -4.62
C GLY A 67 -3.14 -12.92 -5.75
N MET A 68 -4.41 -12.91 -6.18
CA MET A 68 -4.91 -11.97 -7.20
C MET A 68 -4.79 -10.51 -6.73
N VAL A 69 -5.15 -10.23 -5.47
CA VAL A 69 -5.04 -8.90 -4.88
C VAL A 69 -3.58 -8.46 -4.79
N THR A 70 -2.67 -9.34 -4.35
CA THR A 70 -1.23 -9.08 -4.34
C THR A 70 -0.72 -8.70 -5.72
N PHE A 71 -1.14 -9.43 -6.76
CA PHE A 71 -0.70 -9.17 -8.13
C PHE A 71 -1.16 -7.80 -8.63
N ALA A 72 -2.44 -7.44 -8.38
CA ALA A 72 -2.96 -6.11 -8.69
C ALA A 72 -2.19 -5.00 -7.93
N MET A 73 -1.91 -5.22 -6.64
CA MET A 73 -1.14 -4.26 -5.83
C MET A 73 0.30 -4.11 -6.33
N LEU A 74 0.94 -5.19 -6.79
CA LEU A 74 2.29 -5.13 -7.38
C LEU A 74 2.34 -4.27 -8.64
N ILE A 75 1.36 -4.43 -9.55
CA ILE A 75 1.27 -3.61 -10.76
C ILE A 75 1.13 -2.13 -10.38
N TYR A 76 0.22 -1.83 -9.45
CA TYR A 76 0.01 -0.46 -8.98
C TYR A 76 1.25 0.11 -8.26
N PHE A 77 1.96 -0.72 -7.50
CA PHE A 77 3.20 -0.33 -6.82
C PHE A 77 4.31 0.05 -7.80
N ILE A 78 4.49 -0.72 -8.88
CA ILE A 78 5.43 -0.38 -9.96
C ILE A 78 5.04 0.95 -10.61
N TYR A 79 3.75 1.16 -10.87
CA TYR A 79 3.25 2.44 -11.36
C TYR A 79 3.57 3.60 -10.40
N LEU A 80 3.32 3.44 -9.10
CA LEU A 80 3.62 4.44 -8.07
C LEU A 80 5.12 4.78 -8.01
N ILE A 81 5.99 3.76 -7.99
CA ILE A 81 7.44 3.96 -8.01
C ILE A 81 7.85 4.77 -9.23
N ARG A 82 7.37 4.39 -10.42
CA ARG A 82 7.67 5.13 -11.66
C ARG A 82 7.16 6.58 -11.58
N LYS A 83 5.93 6.79 -11.11
CA LYS A 83 5.34 8.13 -10.95
C LYS A 83 6.19 9.00 -10.02
N TYR A 84 6.59 8.47 -8.88
CA TYR A 84 7.29 9.24 -7.86
C TYR A 84 8.78 9.45 -8.13
N ILE A 85 9.46 8.48 -8.76
CA ILE A 85 10.87 8.59 -9.14
C ILE A 85 11.05 9.47 -10.38
N LYS A 86 10.13 9.40 -11.36
CA LYS A 86 10.20 10.22 -12.59
C LYS A 86 9.84 11.69 -12.38
N THR A 87 9.32 12.07 -11.21
CA THR A 87 9.12 13.48 -10.81
C THR A 87 10.40 14.09 -10.23
N LYS A 88 11.56 13.78 -10.82
CA LYS A 88 12.85 14.41 -10.54
C LYS A 88 13.31 15.14 -11.80
#